data_AF-A0A7C2EV99-F1
#
_entry.id   AF-A0A7C2EV99-F1
#
_cell.length_a   1.000
_cell.length_b   1.000
_cell.length_c   1.000
_cell.angle_alpha   90.00
_cell.angle_beta   90.00
_cell.angle_gamma   90.00
#
_symmetry.space_group_name_H-M   'P 1'
#
loop_
_entity.id
_entity.type
_entity.pdbx_description
1 polymer ?
#
loop_
_entity_poly.entity_id
_entity_poly.type
_entity_poly.pdbx_seq_one_letter_code
_entity_poly.pdbx_strand_id
1 'polypeptide(L)'
;MKVPRWLKVAIGIGVGAVGVNWFLRRVWFYRDPGRVPPDDPHLILAPCDGKVVYIRPVVQGTVFAEKLGRAIPITEITRTDWGSADEGWLIGIYMSPLDVHYNYAPIAGTIRRIVYTPARANLPMLDLWEYIRMAWLRRAVDLLGKRFQLENERQTLLLENGKLRLAMVEIADKFVNKITTFVQEGQEVRAGQKVAFIGRGSQVDLLLFTRHVEIVTRVGAQVYGGETPVARLLATDD
;
A
#
# COMPACT_ATOMS: atom_id res chain seq x y z
N MET A 1 4.38 52.32 18.55
CA MET A 1 5.18 51.34 19.35
C MET A 1 6.01 50.47 18.40
N LYS A 2 7.31 50.26 18.67
CA LYS A 2 8.15 49.38 17.84
C LYS A 2 7.89 47.91 18.20
N VAL A 3 7.59 47.08 17.20
CA VAL A 3 7.39 45.63 17.39
C VAL A 3 8.69 44.97 17.86
N PRO A 4 8.69 44.19 18.96
CA PRO A 4 9.88 43.52 19.47
C PRO A 4 10.52 42.57 18.43
N ARG A 5 11.85 42.49 18.42
CA ARG A 5 12.59 41.64 17.47
C ARG A 5 12.23 40.15 17.60
N TRP A 6 12.03 39.66 18.82
CA TRP A 6 11.61 38.27 19.08
C TRP A 6 10.25 37.96 18.45
N LEU A 7 9.32 38.93 18.49
CA LEU A 7 7.98 38.76 17.91
C LEU A 7 8.04 38.70 16.38
N LYS A 8 8.90 39.51 15.75
CA LYS A 8 9.14 39.42 14.30
C LYS A 8 9.71 38.06 13.89
N VAL A 9 10.66 37.53 14.66
CA VAL A 9 11.25 36.20 14.43
C VAL A 9 10.20 35.10 14.60
N ALA A 10 9.40 35.15 15.67
CA ALA A 10 8.33 34.19 15.92
C ALA A 10 7.28 34.20 14.81
N ILE A 11 6.87 35.38 14.33
CA ILE A 11 5.96 35.52 13.18
C ILE A 11 6.59 34.91 11.92
N GLY A 12 7.87 35.20 11.64
CA GLY A 12 8.57 34.63 10.48
C GLY A 12 8.60 33.11 10.50
N ILE A 13 8.91 32.51 11.66
CA ILE A 13 8.88 31.04 11.84
C ILE A 13 7.47 30.50 11.65
N GLY A 14 6.45 31.15 12.23
CA GLY A 14 5.06 30.75 12.09
C GLY A 14 4.59 30.75 10.63
N VAL A 15 4.88 31.83 9.89
CA VAL A 15 4.56 31.93 8.46
C VAL A 15 5.30 30.86 7.66
N GLY A 16 6.58 30.62 7.94
CA GLY A 16 7.37 29.56 7.31
C GLY A 16 6.77 28.16 7.55
N ALA A 17 6.41 27.85 8.80
CA ALA A 17 5.80 26.57 9.16
C ALA A 17 4.45 26.35 8.48
N VAL A 18 3.60 27.39 8.40
CA VAL A 18 2.33 27.35 7.66
C VAL A 18 2.58 27.13 6.18
N GLY A 19 3.55 27.82 5.58
CA GLY A 19 3.93 27.68 4.18
C GLY A 19 4.40 26.26 3.86
N VAL A 20 5.27 25.68 4.69
CA VAL A 20 5.74 24.29 4.55
C VAL A 20 4.59 23.31 4.70
N ASN A 21 3.73 23.47 5.70
CA ASN A 21 2.57 22.59 5.89
C ASN A 21 1.64 22.63 4.68
N TRP A 22 1.36 23.83 4.16
CA TRP A 22 0.55 24.01 2.98
C TRP A 22 1.17 23.34 1.75
N PHE A 23 2.47 23.57 1.50
CA PHE A 23 3.20 22.95 0.40
C PHE A 23 3.17 21.43 0.48
N LEU A 24 3.45 20.86 1.66
CA LEU A 24 3.43 19.42 1.86
C LEU A 24 2.05 18.82 1.57
N ARG A 25 0.98 19.46 2.03
CA ARG A 25 -0.38 18.93 1.90
C ARG A 25 -1.03 19.19 0.54
N ARG A 26 -0.61 20.21 -0.19
CA ARG A 26 -1.25 20.64 -1.45
C ARG A 26 -0.43 20.34 -2.69
N VAL A 27 0.90 20.33 -2.57
CA VAL A 27 1.81 20.15 -3.70
C VAL A 27 2.54 18.83 -3.57
N TRP A 28 3.30 18.64 -2.49
CA TRP A 28 4.13 17.45 -2.32
C TRP A 28 3.33 16.16 -2.28
N PHE A 29 2.21 16.15 -1.54
CA PHE A 29 1.34 14.97 -1.41
C PHE A 29 0.77 14.50 -2.76
N TYR A 30 0.40 15.44 -3.63
CA TYR A 30 -0.22 15.15 -4.92
C TYR A 30 0.80 15.07 -6.07
N ARG A 31 2.09 15.02 -5.73
CA ARG A 31 3.15 14.90 -6.75
C ARG A 31 3.03 13.59 -7.50
N ASP A 32 3.38 13.65 -8.77
CA ASP A 32 3.32 12.52 -9.68
C ASP A 32 4.67 12.36 -10.40
N PRO A 33 5.65 11.69 -9.78
CA PRO A 33 6.94 11.48 -10.42
C PRO A 33 6.79 10.50 -11.59
N GLY A 34 7.47 10.79 -12.70
CA GLY A 34 7.62 9.82 -13.79
C GLY A 34 8.39 8.59 -13.31
N ARG A 35 7.94 7.40 -13.71
CA ARG A 35 8.51 6.11 -13.31
C ARG A 35 8.80 5.25 -14.51
N VAL A 36 9.88 4.47 -14.42
CA VAL A 36 10.26 3.52 -15.47
C VAL A 36 10.33 2.12 -14.84
N PRO A 37 9.34 1.25 -15.10
CA PRO A 37 9.38 -0.11 -14.57
C PRO A 37 10.58 -0.87 -15.16
N PRO A 38 11.24 -1.75 -14.38
CA PRO A 38 12.24 -2.65 -14.91
C PRO A 38 11.67 -3.53 -16.03
N ASP A 39 12.44 -3.75 -17.08
CA ASP A 39 12.06 -4.58 -18.23
C ASP A 39 12.34 -6.07 -17.95
N ASP A 40 11.59 -6.64 -17.02
CA ASP A 40 11.63 -8.08 -16.70
C ASP A 40 10.21 -8.57 -16.39
N PRO A 41 9.60 -9.42 -17.25
CA PRO A 41 8.22 -9.88 -17.09
C PRO A 41 8.03 -10.86 -15.92
N HIS A 42 9.11 -11.35 -15.31
CA HIS A 42 9.06 -12.21 -14.13
C HIS A 42 9.03 -11.40 -12.82
N LEU A 43 9.23 -10.08 -12.87
CA LEU A 43 9.19 -9.24 -11.69
C LEU A 43 7.76 -8.84 -11.32
N ILE A 44 7.50 -8.92 -10.03
CA ILE A 44 6.31 -8.37 -9.39
C ILE A 44 6.75 -7.10 -8.69
N LEU A 45 6.25 -5.96 -9.15
CA LEU A 45 6.64 -4.64 -8.67
C LEU A 45 5.81 -4.24 -7.44
N ALA A 46 6.37 -3.36 -6.61
CA ALA A 46 5.62 -2.76 -5.53
C ALA A 46 4.39 -2.03 -6.09
N PRO A 47 3.18 -2.21 -5.51
CA PRO A 47 2.00 -1.49 -5.95
C PRO A 47 2.01 0.00 -5.55
N CYS A 48 2.84 0.41 -4.58
CA CYS A 48 2.83 1.75 -4.03
C CYS A 48 4.19 2.14 -3.44
N ASP A 49 4.36 3.44 -3.17
CA ASP A 49 5.47 3.93 -2.37
C ASP A 49 5.22 3.69 -0.89
N GLY A 50 6.25 3.24 -0.20
CA GLY A 50 6.17 3.14 1.24
C GLY A 50 7.14 2.15 1.83
N LYS A 51 6.82 1.71 3.05
CA LYS A 51 7.63 0.77 3.80
C LYS A 51 6.94 -0.58 3.89
N VAL A 52 7.67 -1.65 3.58
CA VAL A 52 7.16 -3.02 3.80
C VAL A 52 6.99 -3.23 5.30
N VAL A 53 5.76 -3.48 5.76
CA VAL A 53 5.44 -3.61 7.19
C VAL A 53 5.33 -5.07 7.63
N TYR A 54 4.95 -5.97 6.73
CA TYR A 54 4.98 -7.41 6.95
C TYR A 54 5.05 -8.15 5.63
N ILE A 55 5.59 -9.37 5.72
CA ILE A 55 5.56 -10.39 4.69
C ILE A 55 5.10 -11.64 5.43
N ARG A 56 4.01 -12.26 4.98
CA ARG A 56 3.44 -13.44 5.64
C ARG A 56 3.12 -14.55 4.65
N PRO A 57 3.45 -15.80 5.00
CA PRO A 57 2.95 -16.95 4.28
C PRO A 57 1.42 -17.04 4.42
N VAL A 58 0.74 -17.32 3.31
CA VAL A 58 -0.65 -17.79 3.31
C VAL A 58 -0.61 -19.31 3.35
N VAL A 59 -1.33 -19.89 4.31
CA VAL A 59 -1.45 -21.35 4.50
C VAL A 59 -2.92 -21.68 4.77
N GLN A 60 -3.46 -22.62 4.00
CA GLN A 60 -4.87 -23.03 4.01
C GLN A 60 -5.83 -21.84 3.91
N GLY A 61 -5.53 -20.88 3.04
CA GLY A 61 -6.39 -19.70 2.84
C GLY A 61 -6.39 -18.71 4.01
N THR A 62 -5.45 -18.83 4.94
CA THR A 62 -5.35 -17.95 6.11
C THR A 62 -3.96 -17.36 6.28
N VAL A 63 -3.89 -16.23 6.99
CA VAL A 63 -2.66 -15.60 7.45
C VAL A 63 -2.70 -15.46 8.97
N PHE A 64 -1.64 -15.87 9.65
CA PHE A 64 -1.56 -15.76 11.11
C PHE A 64 -1.18 -14.34 11.53
N ALA A 65 -2.03 -13.71 12.34
CA ALA A 65 -1.79 -12.39 12.93
C ALA A 65 -1.33 -12.56 14.38
N GLU A 66 -0.01 -12.52 14.61
CA GLU A 66 0.60 -12.73 15.92
C GLU A 66 0.00 -11.82 17.01
N LYS A 67 -0.22 -10.54 16.70
CA LYS A 67 -0.77 -9.57 17.64
C LYS A 67 -2.22 -9.86 18.06
N LEU A 68 -3.00 -10.51 17.21
CA LEU A 68 -4.37 -10.92 17.53
C LEU A 68 -4.43 -12.35 18.07
N GLY A 69 -3.33 -13.11 17.97
CA GLY A 69 -3.32 -14.53 18.30
C GLY A 69 -4.30 -15.37 17.48
N ARG A 70 -4.71 -14.91 16.28
CA ARG A 70 -5.68 -15.62 15.43
C ARG A 70 -5.24 -15.70 13.97
N ALA A 71 -5.70 -16.74 13.29
CA ALA A 71 -5.67 -16.83 11.84
C ALA A 71 -6.77 -15.93 11.25
N ILE A 72 -6.40 -15.14 10.24
CA ILE A 72 -7.32 -14.29 9.48
C ILE A 72 -7.49 -14.93 8.10
N PRO A 73 -8.71 -15.30 7.70
CA PRO A 73 -8.99 -15.75 6.35
C PRO A 73 -8.63 -14.67 5.33
N ILE A 74 -8.04 -15.08 4.21
CA ILE A 74 -7.77 -14.19 3.09
C ILE A 74 -9.05 -13.49 2.61
N THR A 75 -10.18 -14.19 2.63
CA THR A 75 -11.49 -13.66 2.26
C THR A 75 -11.94 -12.52 3.17
N GLU A 76 -11.49 -12.49 4.43
CA GLU A 76 -11.72 -11.39 5.38
C GLU A 76 -10.89 -10.15 4.99
N ILE A 77 -9.67 -10.36 4.49
CA ILE A 77 -8.75 -9.30 4.04
C ILE A 77 -9.21 -8.74 2.68
N THR A 78 -9.47 -9.60 1.70
CA THR A 78 -9.88 -9.19 0.36
C THR A 78 -11.34 -8.73 0.30
N ARG A 79 -12.16 -9.11 1.29
CA ARG A 79 -13.63 -8.96 1.30
C ARG A 79 -14.30 -9.65 0.11
N THR A 80 -13.71 -10.76 -0.34
CA THR A 80 -14.17 -11.53 -1.50
C THR A 80 -13.94 -13.02 -1.29
N ASP A 81 -14.71 -13.86 -1.97
CA ASP A 81 -14.68 -15.33 -1.90
C ASP A 81 -13.84 -15.99 -3.01
N TRP A 82 -13.71 -15.34 -4.17
CA TRP A 82 -13.11 -15.89 -5.38
C TRP A 82 -11.58 -15.99 -5.39
N GLY A 83 -10.92 -15.65 -4.28
CA GLY A 83 -9.47 -15.53 -4.16
C GLY A 83 -8.88 -16.30 -2.97
N SER A 84 -9.52 -17.37 -2.49
CA SER A 84 -8.87 -18.23 -1.50
C SER A 84 -7.76 -19.04 -2.16
N ALA A 85 -6.55 -18.51 -2.22
CA ALA A 85 -5.41 -19.39 -2.43
C ALA A 85 -5.16 -20.15 -1.15
N ASP A 86 -5.14 -21.48 -1.26
CA ASP A 86 -4.71 -22.34 -0.17
C ASP A 86 -3.29 -21.96 0.26
N GLU A 87 -2.44 -21.54 -0.68
CA GLU A 87 -1.07 -21.11 -0.38
C GLU A 87 -0.64 -19.89 -1.18
N GLY A 88 0.22 -19.08 -0.57
CA GLY A 88 0.72 -17.87 -1.22
C GLY A 88 1.49 -16.95 -0.28
N TRP A 89 1.56 -15.67 -0.64
CA TRP A 89 2.22 -14.64 0.14
C TRP A 89 1.36 -13.39 0.27
N LEU A 90 1.32 -12.82 1.46
CA LEU A 90 0.74 -11.51 1.74
C LEU A 90 1.86 -10.53 2.08
N ILE A 91 1.96 -9.44 1.31
CA ILE A 91 2.96 -8.39 1.48
C ILE A 91 2.22 -7.08 1.76
N GLY A 92 2.38 -6.55 2.97
CA GLY A 92 1.79 -5.27 3.36
C GLY A 92 2.78 -4.12 3.19
N ILE A 93 2.37 -3.06 2.48
CA ILE A 93 3.18 -1.85 2.27
C ILE A 93 2.42 -0.64 2.81
N TYR A 94 2.99 0.00 3.82
CA TYR A 94 2.44 1.21 4.43
C TYR A 94 2.97 2.47 3.73
N MET A 95 2.05 3.34 3.31
CA MET A 95 2.31 4.60 2.65
C MET A 95 2.24 5.74 3.67
N SER A 96 3.38 6.35 3.97
CA SER A 96 3.45 7.51 4.85
C SER A 96 2.81 8.75 4.21
N PRO A 97 2.49 9.81 4.99
CA PRO A 97 1.99 11.07 4.42
C PRO A 97 2.95 11.79 3.46
N LEU A 98 4.22 11.37 3.41
CA LEU A 98 5.23 11.95 2.55
C LEU A 98 5.49 11.11 1.29
N ASP A 99 4.98 9.89 1.21
CA ASP A 99 5.08 9.03 0.04
C ASP A 99 4.17 9.53 -1.10
N VAL A 100 4.27 8.92 -2.28
CA VAL A 100 3.35 9.16 -3.39
C VAL A 100 2.15 8.24 -3.26
N HIS A 101 0.93 8.78 -3.38
CA HIS A 101 -0.32 8.03 -3.14
C HIS A 101 -0.99 7.47 -4.39
N TYR A 102 -0.28 7.50 -5.52
CA TYR A 102 -0.64 6.69 -6.68
C TYR A 102 -0.33 5.23 -6.42
N ASN A 103 -1.23 4.36 -6.89
CA ASN A 103 -1.04 2.93 -6.89
C ASN A 103 -0.88 2.43 -8.33
N TYR A 104 -0.05 1.42 -8.48
CA TYR A 104 0.49 0.96 -9.75
C TYR A 104 0.23 -0.53 -9.90
N ALA A 105 -0.05 -0.98 -11.13
CA ALA A 105 -0.18 -2.39 -11.45
C ALA A 105 1.14 -3.11 -11.15
N PRO A 106 1.17 -4.10 -10.24
CA PRO A 106 2.38 -4.85 -9.90
C PRO A 106 2.96 -5.66 -11.06
N ILE A 107 2.09 -6.05 -12.00
CA ILE A 107 2.41 -6.87 -13.18
C ILE A 107 1.64 -6.34 -14.38
N ALA A 108 2.10 -6.69 -15.59
CA ALA A 108 1.26 -6.60 -16.78
C ALA A 108 0.22 -7.72 -16.77
N GLY A 109 -1.01 -7.44 -17.21
CA GLY A 109 -2.10 -8.41 -17.22
C GLY A 109 -3.47 -7.75 -17.40
N THR A 110 -4.53 -8.49 -17.09
CA THR A 110 -5.91 -8.01 -17.18
C THR A 110 -6.48 -7.76 -15.78
N ILE A 111 -7.19 -6.64 -15.61
CA ILE A 111 -8.02 -6.39 -14.43
C ILE A 111 -9.25 -7.30 -14.52
N ARG A 112 -9.27 -8.37 -13.73
CA ARG A 112 -10.38 -9.34 -13.78
C ARG A 112 -11.61 -8.87 -13.04
N ARG A 113 -11.40 -8.27 -11.86
CA ARG A 113 -12.46 -7.78 -10.98
C ARG A 113 -12.00 -6.59 -10.15
N ILE A 114 -12.93 -5.71 -9.79
CA ILE A 114 -12.74 -4.61 -8.86
C ILE A 114 -13.89 -4.65 -7.85
N VAL A 115 -13.56 -4.84 -6.58
CA VAL A 115 -14.55 -4.88 -5.49
C VAL A 115 -14.29 -3.74 -4.53
N TYR A 116 -15.29 -2.87 -4.40
CA TYR A 116 -15.28 -1.78 -3.43
C TYR A 116 -16.09 -2.16 -2.19
N THR A 117 -15.48 -2.06 -1.01
CA THR A 117 -16.15 -2.30 0.28
C THR A 117 -16.16 -1.02 1.11
N PRO A 118 -17.33 -0.37 1.29
CA PRO A 118 -17.42 0.83 2.10
C PRO A 118 -17.29 0.53 3.60
N ALA A 119 -16.86 1.52 4.37
CA ALA A 119 -16.88 1.49 5.83
C ALA A 119 -17.74 2.62 6.40
N ARG A 120 -18.37 2.37 7.55
CA ARG A 120 -19.16 3.40 8.25
C ARG A 120 -18.27 4.50 8.83
N ALA A 121 -17.08 4.14 9.27
CA ALA A 121 -16.04 5.05 9.73
C ALA A 121 -14.67 4.37 9.57
N ASN A 122 -13.68 5.11 9.10
CA ASN A 122 -12.30 4.62 9.01
C ASN A 122 -11.57 4.84 10.35
N LEU A 123 -10.77 3.86 10.78
CA LEU A 123 -9.89 3.91 11.94
C LEU A 123 -8.49 4.40 11.53
N PRO A 124 -7.74 5.06 12.44
CA PRO A 124 -6.38 5.52 12.12
C PRO A 124 -5.41 4.33 12.02
N MET A 125 -4.60 4.28 10.97
CA MET A 125 -3.64 3.19 10.75
C MET A 125 -2.45 3.20 11.71
N LEU A 126 -1.89 4.37 11.95
CA LEU A 126 -0.80 4.58 12.90
C LEU A 126 -1.21 5.65 13.89
N ASP A 127 -0.91 5.44 15.17
CA ASP A 127 -0.86 6.55 16.12
C ASP A 127 0.45 7.34 15.96
N LEU A 128 0.50 8.54 16.54
CA LEU A 128 1.68 9.42 16.45
C LEU A 128 2.95 8.77 17.01
N TRP A 129 2.82 7.93 18.03
CA TRP A 129 3.95 7.28 18.66
C TRP A 129 4.49 6.12 17.83
N GLU A 130 3.62 5.34 17.19
CA GLU A 130 3.99 4.32 16.22
C GLU A 130 4.64 4.94 14.99
N TYR A 131 4.15 6.09 14.54
CA TYR A 131 4.81 6.88 13.50
C TYR A 131 6.23 7.27 13.91
N ILE A 132 6.42 7.79 15.13
CA ILE A 132 7.76 8.12 15.67
C ILE A 132 8.64 6.86 15.75
N ARG A 133 8.13 5.74 16.25
CA ARG A 133 8.87 4.47 16.32
C ARG A 133 9.31 4.00 14.93
N MET A 134 8.46 4.14 13.92
CA MET A 134 8.76 3.68 12.58
C MET A 134 9.73 4.60 11.84
N ALA A 135 9.55 5.92 11.98
CA ALA A 135 10.34 6.95 11.31
C ALA A 135 11.71 7.20 11.96
N TRP A 136 11.76 7.28 13.30
CA TRP A 136 12.98 7.62 14.04
C TRP A 136 13.72 6.41 14.62
N LEU A 137 12.99 5.41 15.11
CA LEU A 137 13.61 4.23 15.74
C LEU A 137 13.82 3.06 14.77
N ARG A 138 13.39 3.22 13.50
CA ARG A 138 13.44 2.20 12.44
C ARG A 138 12.85 0.84 12.83
N ARG A 139 12.03 0.77 13.88
CA ARG A 139 11.37 -0.47 14.30
C ARG A 139 10.19 -0.74 13.39
N ALA A 140 10.11 -1.94 12.84
CA ALA A 140 8.95 -2.38 12.09
C ALA A 140 7.73 -2.39 13.02
N VAL A 141 6.65 -1.75 12.60
CA VAL A 141 5.37 -1.82 13.29
C VAL A 141 4.56 -2.85 12.54
N ASP A 142 4.36 -4.03 13.13
CA ASP A 142 3.44 -5.00 12.52
C ASP A 142 2.02 -4.42 12.55
N LEU A 143 1.53 -4.08 11.36
CA LEU A 143 0.19 -3.53 11.16
C LEU A 143 -0.86 -4.63 10.99
N LEU A 144 -0.42 -5.87 10.75
CA LEU A 144 -1.28 -7.02 10.61
C LEU A 144 -2.04 -7.28 11.92
N GLY A 145 -3.35 -7.50 11.78
CA GLY A 145 -4.23 -7.74 12.92
C GLY A 145 -4.64 -6.49 13.69
N LYS A 146 -4.36 -5.28 13.19
CA LYS A 146 -5.06 -4.10 13.71
C LYS A 146 -6.47 -4.02 13.15
N ARG A 147 -7.39 -3.49 13.95
CA ARG A 147 -8.82 -3.36 13.61
C ARG A 147 -9.08 -2.70 12.26
N PHE A 148 -8.28 -1.70 11.88
CA PHE A 148 -8.44 -1.01 10.59
C PHE A 148 -8.29 -1.94 9.38
N GLN A 149 -7.47 -2.99 9.47
CA GLN A 149 -7.30 -3.93 8.35
C GLN A 149 -8.58 -4.69 8.02
N LEU A 150 -9.54 -4.69 8.94
CA LEU A 150 -10.81 -5.38 8.80
C LEU A 150 -11.98 -4.40 8.77
N GLU A 151 -11.86 -3.21 9.33
CA GLU A 151 -12.96 -2.25 9.45
C GLU A 151 -12.91 -1.13 8.42
N ASN A 152 -11.74 -0.75 7.92
CA ASN A 152 -11.62 0.38 7.01
C ASN A 152 -12.14 0.05 5.61
N GLU A 153 -12.56 1.13 4.94
CA GLU A 153 -12.90 1.14 3.53
C GLU A 153 -11.73 0.59 2.71
N ARG A 154 -12.06 -0.25 1.74
CA ARG A 154 -11.06 -0.84 0.87
C ARG A 154 -11.57 -1.04 -0.53
N GLN A 155 -10.60 -1.14 -1.43
CA GLN A 155 -10.81 -1.59 -2.78
C GLN A 155 -9.88 -2.77 -3.06
N THR A 156 -10.43 -3.83 -3.62
CA THR A 156 -9.68 -5.03 -4.01
C THR A 156 -9.70 -5.15 -5.52
N LEU A 157 -8.53 -5.11 -6.15
CA LEU A 157 -8.35 -5.36 -7.58
C LEU A 157 -7.77 -6.76 -7.78
N LEU A 158 -8.41 -7.57 -8.61
CA LEU A 158 -7.84 -8.83 -9.09
C LEU A 158 -7.10 -8.59 -10.40
N LEU A 159 -5.82 -8.94 -10.41
CA LEU A 159 -5.00 -8.91 -11.60
C LEU A 159 -4.56 -10.32 -11.93
N GLU A 160 -4.57 -10.63 -13.21
CA GLU A 160 -4.12 -11.92 -13.71
C GLU A 160 -3.39 -11.71 -15.03
N ASN A 161 -2.24 -12.36 -15.16
CA ASN A 161 -1.73 -12.75 -16.45
C ASN A 161 -1.72 -14.28 -16.51
N GLY A 162 -1.59 -14.88 -17.69
CA GLY A 162 -1.65 -16.34 -17.86
C GLY A 162 -0.64 -17.15 -17.03
N LYS A 163 0.26 -16.51 -16.28
CA LYS A 163 1.26 -17.12 -15.40
C LYS A 163 1.02 -16.86 -13.91
N LEU A 164 0.45 -15.71 -13.56
CA LEU A 164 0.32 -15.24 -12.18
C LEU A 164 -1.03 -14.56 -11.96
N ARG A 165 -1.68 -14.96 -10.88
CA ARG A 165 -2.85 -14.30 -10.32
C ARG A 165 -2.46 -13.62 -9.01
N LEU A 166 -2.87 -12.38 -8.83
CA LEU A 166 -2.67 -11.64 -7.58
C LEU A 166 -3.86 -10.73 -7.27
N ALA A 167 -3.98 -10.35 -6.00
CA ALA A 167 -4.90 -9.31 -5.58
C ALA A 167 -4.13 -8.13 -4.96
N MET A 168 -4.57 -6.93 -5.30
CA MET A 168 -4.11 -5.70 -4.68
C MET A 168 -5.26 -5.15 -3.83
N VAL A 169 -5.07 -5.10 -2.52
CA VAL A 169 -6.06 -4.60 -1.55
C VAL A 169 -5.60 -3.24 -1.04
N GLU A 170 -6.29 -2.21 -1.50
CA GLU A 170 -6.07 -0.82 -1.16
C GLU A 170 -6.90 -0.47 0.07
N ILE A 171 -6.23 -0.16 1.19
CA ILE A 171 -6.89 0.11 2.47
C ILE A 171 -6.77 1.59 2.79
N ALA A 172 -7.92 2.26 2.85
CA ALA A 172 -8.05 3.67 3.16
C ALA A 172 -7.87 3.94 4.67
N ASP A 173 -7.38 5.13 5.06
CA ASP A 173 -7.23 5.55 6.47
C ASP A 173 -8.37 6.50 6.93
N LYS A 174 -8.42 6.81 8.23
CA LYS A 174 -9.46 7.60 8.95
C LYS A 174 -10.00 8.83 8.23
N PHE A 175 -9.17 9.49 7.42
CA PHE A 175 -9.48 10.77 6.77
C PHE A 175 -9.50 10.71 5.24
N VAL A 176 -9.51 9.49 4.67
CA VAL A 176 -9.66 9.23 3.24
C VAL A 176 -11.15 9.03 2.97
N ASN A 177 -11.72 9.84 2.07
CA ASN A 177 -13.14 9.76 1.69
C ASN A 177 -13.36 9.24 0.26
N LYS A 178 -12.29 8.80 -0.43
CA LYS A 178 -12.39 8.23 -1.78
C LYS A 178 -11.09 7.56 -2.22
N ILE A 179 -11.13 6.25 -2.49
CA ILE A 179 -10.19 5.61 -3.42
C ILE A 179 -10.66 5.98 -4.83
N THR A 180 -9.78 6.56 -5.64
CA THR A 180 -10.09 6.93 -7.04
C THR A 180 -9.45 5.91 -7.97
N THR A 181 -10.28 5.19 -8.71
CA THR A 181 -9.84 4.10 -9.60
C THR A 181 -9.73 4.63 -11.03
N PHE A 182 -8.63 4.28 -11.70
CA PHE A 182 -8.32 4.72 -13.08
C PHE A 182 -8.50 3.62 -14.12
N VAL A 183 -8.85 2.42 -13.68
CA VAL A 183 -9.05 1.25 -14.53
C VAL A 183 -10.42 0.62 -14.31
N GLN A 184 -10.83 -0.21 -15.26
CA GLN A 184 -12.09 -0.94 -15.23
C GLN A 184 -11.88 -2.44 -15.41
N GLU A 185 -12.88 -3.24 -15.03
CA GLU A 185 -12.85 -4.70 -15.27
C GLU A 185 -12.74 -5.00 -16.77
N GLY A 186 -11.97 -6.03 -17.12
CA GLY A 186 -11.64 -6.42 -18.49
C GLY A 186 -10.51 -5.62 -19.13
N GLN A 187 -10.03 -4.53 -18.50
CA GLN A 187 -8.96 -3.71 -19.06
C GLN A 187 -7.59 -4.40 -18.94
N GLU A 188 -6.80 -4.33 -20.02
CA GLU A 188 -5.39 -4.68 -19.98
C GLU A 188 -4.53 -3.53 -19.42
N VAL A 189 -3.58 -3.87 -18.57
CA VAL A 189 -2.66 -2.94 -17.92
C VAL A 189 -1.21 -3.39 -18.12
N ARG A 190 -0.30 -2.42 -18.20
CA ARG A 190 1.14 -2.66 -18.19
C ARG A 190 1.66 -2.68 -16.76
N ALA A 191 2.74 -3.40 -16.49
CA ALA A 191 3.45 -3.30 -15.22
C ALA A 191 3.86 -1.83 -14.97
N GLY A 192 3.65 -1.34 -13.75
CA GLY A 192 3.92 0.07 -13.41
C GLY A 192 2.90 1.08 -13.96
N GLN A 193 1.81 0.64 -14.60
CA GLN A 193 0.72 1.54 -14.97
C GLN A 193 -0.06 1.99 -13.72
N LYS A 194 -0.43 3.26 -13.63
CA LYS A 194 -1.30 3.75 -12.54
C LYS A 194 -2.69 3.12 -12.64
N VAL A 195 -3.18 2.60 -11.52
CA VAL A 195 -4.49 1.93 -11.42
C VAL A 195 -5.43 2.62 -10.44
N ALA A 196 -4.88 3.29 -9.42
CA ALA A 196 -5.70 4.04 -8.48
C ALA A 196 -4.90 5.16 -7.79
N PHE A 197 -5.62 5.95 -7.01
CA PHE A 197 -5.08 6.96 -6.10
C PHE A 197 -5.85 6.95 -4.78
N ILE A 198 -5.13 6.88 -3.65
CA ILE A 198 -5.73 6.87 -2.31
C ILE A 198 -5.48 8.21 -1.61
N GLY A 199 -6.55 8.95 -1.34
CA GLY A 199 -6.44 10.30 -0.80
C GLY A 199 -6.15 10.38 0.70
N ARG A 200 -4.86 10.34 1.09
CA ARG A 200 -4.23 10.39 2.45
C ARG A 200 -3.75 9.03 2.92
N GLY A 201 -2.77 9.05 3.84
CA GLY A 201 -2.01 7.89 4.34
C GLY A 201 -2.76 6.57 4.28
N SER A 202 -2.11 5.53 3.82
CA SER A 202 -2.83 4.32 3.38
C SER A 202 -1.91 3.12 3.43
N GLN A 203 -2.48 1.93 3.22
CA GLN A 203 -1.71 0.71 3.04
C GLN A 203 -2.20 0.02 1.78
N VAL A 204 -1.28 -0.63 1.07
CA VAL A 204 -1.63 -1.56 0.01
C VAL A 204 -1.10 -2.93 0.38
N ASP A 205 -2.00 -3.90 0.39
CA ASP A 205 -1.69 -5.30 0.58
C ASP A 205 -1.63 -5.99 -0.78
N LEU A 206 -0.50 -6.61 -1.06
CA LEU A 206 -0.30 -7.42 -2.24
C LEU A 206 -0.39 -8.89 -1.85
N LEU A 207 -1.40 -9.56 -2.37
CA LEU A 207 -1.65 -10.98 -2.16
C LEU A 207 -1.30 -11.76 -3.42
N LEU A 208 -0.29 -12.61 -3.31
CA LEU A 208 0.16 -13.52 -4.37
C LEU A 208 -0.49 -14.88 -4.13
N PHE A 209 -1.26 -15.38 -5.10
CA PHE A 209 -1.98 -16.64 -4.99
C PHE A 209 -1.12 -17.87 -5.33
N THR A 210 0.19 -17.79 -5.08
CA THR A 210 1.15 -18.86 -5.34
C THR A 210 2.38 -18.74 -4.43
N ARG A 211 2.99 -19.89 -4.12
CA ARG A 211 4.30 -20.00 -3.46
C ARG A 211 5.46 -20.05 -4.44
N HIS A 212 5.19 -20.19 -5.74
CA HIS A 212 6.19 -20.30 -6.81
C HIS A 212 6.81 -18.94 -7.16
N VAL A 213 7.17 -18.18 -6.13
CA VAL A 213 7.75 -16.85 -6.21
C VAL A 213 8.88 -16.75 -5.19
N GLU A 214 9.96 -16.10 -5.59
CA GLU A 214 11.01 -15.66 -4.68
C GLU A 214 10.65 -14.27 -4.17
N ILE A 215 10.62 -14.09 -2.84
CA ILE A 215 10.46 -12.76 -2.24
C ILE A 215 11.81 -12.05 -2.26
N VAL A 216 11.91 -10.97 -3.04
CA VAL A 216 13.17 -10.20 -3.22
C VAL A 216 13.24 -8.93 -2.38
N THR A 217 12.21 -8.69 -1.56
CA THR A 217 12.16 -7.59 -0.57
C THR A 217 12.22 -8.10 0.86
N ARG A 218 12.27 -7.19 1.83
CA ARG A 218 12.29 -7.52 3.27
C ARG A 218 11.47 -6.54 4.08
N VAL A 219 10.96 -7.01 5.22
CA VAL A 219 10.27 -6.15 6.19
C VAL A 219 11.17 -4.97 6.58
N GLY A 220 10.60 -3.78 6.56
CA GLY A 220 11.27 -2.52 6.84
C GLY A 220 11.95 -1.87 5.64
N ALA A 221 12.00 -2.51 4.48
CA ALA A 221 12.51 -1.91 3.25
C ALA A 221 11.61 -0.77 2.77
N GLN A 222 12.22 0.31 2.27
CA GLN A 222 11.52 1.31 1.47
C GLN A 222 11.38 0.75 0.05
N VAL A 223 10.19 0.89 -0.52
CA VAL A 223 9.86 0.50 -1.90
C VAL A 223 9.18 1.66 -2.62
N TYR A 224 9.33 1.68 -3.94
CA TYR A 224 8.72 2.65 -4.82
C TYR A 224 7.82 1.93 -5.83
N GLY A 225 6.56 2.35 -5.88
CA GLY A 225 5.51 1.72 -6.70
C GLY A 225 5.85 1.66 -8.19
N GLY A 226 5.58 0.54 -8.85
CA GLY A 226 5.88 0.40 -10.28
C GLY A 226 7.37 0.44 -10.65
N GLU A 227 8.29 0.43 -9.67
CA GLU A 227 9.75 0.44 -9.92
C GLU A 227 10.46 -0.63 -9.11
N THR A 228 10.20 -0.70 -7.80
CA THR A 228 10.92 -1.61 -6.91
C THR A 228 10.33 -3.02 -6.99
N PRO A 229 11.12 -4.05 -7.34
CA PRO A 229 10.65 -5.43 -7.28
C PRO A 229 10.41 -5.88 -5.84
N VAL A 230 9.29 -6.56 -5.59
CA VAL A 230 8.95 -7.14 -4.28
C VAL A 230 8.99 -8.67 -4.30
N ALA A 231 8.72 -9.26 -5.45
CA ALA A 231 8.85 -10.69 -5.67
C ALA A 231 9.24 -10.97 -7.13
N ARG A 232 9.75 -12.18 -7.39
CA ARG A 232 10.09 -12.70 -8.70
C ARG A 232 9.36 -14.02 -8.90
N LEU A 233 8.63 -14.17 -10.00
CA LEU A 233 8.04 -15.43 -10.40
C LEU A 233 9.16 -16.40 -10.78
N LEU A 234 9.20 -17.57 -10.14
CA LEU A 234 10.15 -18.62 -10.48
C LEU A 234 9.76 -19.22 -11.84
N ALA A 235 10.75 -19.48 -12.69
CA ALA A 235 10.47 -20.25 -13.90
C ALA A 235 9.94 -21.63 -13.48
N THR A 236 8.91 -22.14 -14.15
CA THR A 236 8.67 -23.57 -14.19
C THR A 236 9.69 -24.14 -15.15
N ASP A 237 10.53 -25.06 -14.69
CA ASP A 237 11.34 -25.87 -15.59
C ASP A 237 10.35 -26.66 -16.47
N ASP A 238 10.26 -26.30 -17.74
CA ASP A 238 9.52 -27.06 -18.77
C ASP A 238 10.29 -28.34 -19.14
#